data_AF-A0AAW6Y436-F1
#
_entry.id   AF-A0AAW6Y436-F1
#
_cell.length_a   1.000
_cell.length_b   1.000
_cell.length_c   1.000
_cell.angle_alpha   90.00
_cell.angle_beta   90.00
_cell.angle_gamma   90.00
#
_symmetry.space_group_name_H-M   'P 1'
#
loop_
_entity.id
_entity.type
_entity.pdbx_description
1 polymer ?
#
loop_
_entity_poly.entity_id
_entity_poly.type
_entity_poly.pdbx_seq_one_letter_code
_entity_poly.pdbx_strand_id
1 'polypeptide(L)'
;MSKPILLRWLVVCLIPLATLLWFTLNPPEDKTQHLINGIILACEATFLFKFVLFDVIKHHLKQEPELKRQSIWMFIPIVLLIVYLFHYFGAF
;
A
#
# COMPACT_ATOMS: atom_id res chain seq x y z
N MET A 1 -17.16 -4.97 -17.55
CA MET A 1 -16.59 -6.05 -16.71
C MET A 1 -15.44 -5.50 -15.83
N SER A 2 -15.68 -4.41 -15.07
CA SER A 2 -14.62 -3.59 -14.42
C SER A 2 -14.80 -3.35 -12.92
N LYS A 3 -15.95 -3.77 -12.35
CA LYS A 3 -16.27 -3.60 -10.92
C LYS A 3 -15.24 -4.24 -9.96
N PRO A 4 -14.64 -5.42 -10.23
CA PRO A 4 -13.69 -6.00 -9.27
C PRO A 4 -12.34 -5.27 -9.21
N ILE A 5 -11.91 -4.61 -10.30
CA ILE A 5 -10.64 -3.88 -10.35
C ILE A 5 -10.72 -2.54 -9.61
N LEU A 6 -11.83 -1.81 -9.77
CA LEU A 6 -12.05 -0.56 -9.04
C LEU A 6 -12.12 -0.79 -7.54
N LEU A 7 -12.80 -1.85 -7.09
CA LEU A 7 -12.87 -2.20 -5.68
C LEU A 7 -11.48 -2.54 -5.11
N ARG A 8 -10.68 -3.32 -5.84
CA ARG A 8 -9.31 -3.65 -5.44
C ARG A 8 -8.41 -2.43 -5.38
N TRP A 9 -8.49 -1.55 -6.37
CA TRP A 9 -7.78 -0.28 -6.37
C TRP A 9 -8.16 0.57 -5.16
N LEU A 10 -9.46 0.66 -4.86
CA LEU A 10 -9.97 1.39 -3.71
C LEU A 10 -9.39 0.84 -2.39
N VAL A 11 -9.33 -0.50 -2.24
CA VAL A 11 -8.76 -1.15 -1.05
C VAL A 11 -7.27 -0.82 -0.89
N VAL A 12 -6.48 -0.89 -1.97
CA VAL A 12 -5.04 -0.58 -1.94
C VAL A 12 -4.77 0.88 -1.57
N CYS A 13 -5.68 1.79 -1.91
CA CYS A 13 -5.56 3.21 -1.55
C CYS A 13 -6.12 3.52 -0.16
N LEU A 14 -7.27 2.95 0.22
CA LEU A 14 -7.98 3.29 1.45
C LEU A 14 -7.33 2.71 2.70
N ILE A 15 -6.74 1.51 2.63
CA ILE A 15 -6.09 0.90 3.80
C ILE A 15 -4.95 1.81 4.30
N PRO A 16 -3.96 2.21 3.47
CA PRO A 16 -2.92 3.15 3.90
C PRO A 16 -3.47 4.46 4.43
N LEU A 17 -4.48 5.03 3.77
CA LEU A 17 -5.06 6.31 4.19
C LEU A 17 -5.75 6.20 5.56
N ALA A 18 -6.43 5.10 5.84
CA ALA A 18 -7.05 4.85 7.13
C ALA A 18 -5.99 4.68 8.23
N THR A 19 -4.92 3.93 7.96
CA THR A 19 -3.79 3.77 8.89
C THR A 19 -3.12 5.10 9.19
N LEU A 20 -2.84 5.90 8.16
CA LEU A 20 -2.27 7.24 8.32
C LEU A 20 -3.20 8.17 9.09
N LEU A 21 -4.50 8.17 8.79
CA LEU A 21 -5.48 8.96 9.52
C LEU A 21 -5.56 8.55 11.00
N TRP A 22 -5.45 7.26 11.29
CA TRP A 22 -5.39 6.78 12.67
C TRP A 22 -4.17 7.32 13.42
N PHE A 23 -2.99 7.33 12.77
CA PHE A 23 -1.75 7.85 13.36
C PHE A 23 -1.71 9.37 13.49
N THR A 24 -2.41 10.11 12.62
CA THR A 24 -2.54 11.56 12.78
C THR A 24 -3.49 11.93 13.92
N LEU A 25 -4.54 11.14 14.15
CA LEU A 25 -5.46 11.32 15.27
C LEU A 25 -4.89 10.83 16.61
N ASN A 26 -4.01 9.82 16.57
CA ASN A 26 -3.35 9.22 17.73
C ASN A 26 -1.83 9.30 17.55
N PRO A 27 -1.22 10.49 17.71
CA PRO A 27 0.20 10.65 17.56
C PRO A 27 0.96 9.80 18.62
N PRO A 28 2.13 9.25 18.27
CA PRO A 28 2.90 8.44 19.20
C PRO A 28 3.39 9.28 20.38
N GLU A 29 3.15 8.80 21.61
CA GLU A 29 3.54 9.47 22.85
C GLU A 29 5.05 9.31 23.14
N ASP A 30 5.65 8.22 22.65
CA ASP A 30 7.05 7.90 22.86
C ASP A 30 7.72 7.27 21.63
N LYS A 31 9.04 7.05 21.74
CA LYS A 31 9.86 6.45 20.68
C LYS A 31 9.48 5.01 20.36
N THR A 32 8.97 4.27 21.35
CA THR A 32 8.55 2.86 21.18
C THR A 32 7.29 2.82 20.33
N GLN A 33 6.29 3.63 20.65
CA GLN A 33 5.06 3.77 19.85
C GLN A 33 5.36 4.28 18.44
N HIS A 34 6.28 5.25 18.31
CA HIS A 34 6.72 5.72 17.00
C HIS A 34 7.31 4.59 16.14
N LEU A 35 8.17 3.74 16.73
CA LEU A 35 8.72 2.56 16.07
C LEU A 35 7.65 1.53 15.72
N ILE A 36 6.71 1.24 16.62
CA ILE A 36 5.58 0.32 16.38
C ILE A 36 4.74 0.81 15.19
N ASN A 37 4.38 2.09 15.16
CA ASN A 37 3.64 2.68 14.04
C ASN A 37 4.40 2.53 12.71
N GLY A 38 5.72 2.74 12.72
CA GLY A 38 6.56 2.51 11.54
C GLY A 38 6.60 1.03 11.11
N ILE A 39 6.66 0.09 12.06
CA ILE A 39 6.57 -1.35 11.76
C ILE A 39 5.21 -1.68 11.12
N ILE A 40 4.11 -1.13 11.65
CA ILE A 40 2.77 -1.32 11.09
C ILE A 40 2.73 -0.85 9.63
N LEU A 41 3.23 0.35 9.33
CA LEU A 41 3.30 0.87 7.95
C LEU A 41 4.16 0.01 7.03
N ALA A 42 5.30 -0.48 7.52
CA ALA A 42 6.19 -1.36 6.76
C ALA A 42 5.53 -2.70 6.44
N CYS A 43 4.85 -3.29 7.43
CA CYS A 43 4.06 -4.50 7.24
C CYS A 43 2.91 -4.28 6.24
N GLU A 44 2.17 -3.18 6.39
CA GLU A 44 1.09 -2.80 5.49
C GLU A 44 1.57 -2.65 4.04
N ALA A 45 2.68 -1.92 3.82
CA ALA A 45 3.30 -1.79 2.51
C ALA A 45 3.68 -3.16 1.91
N THR A 46 4.24 -4.06 2.72
CA THR A 46 4.63 -5.41 2.31
C THR A 46 3.42 -6.27 1.92
N PHE A 47 2.35 -6.22 2.70
CA PHE A 47 1.11 -6.96 2.40
C PHE A 47 0.45 -6.44 1.12
N LEU A 48 0.33 -5.13 0.97
CA LEU A 48 -0.23 -4.51 -0.23
C LEU A 48 0.64 -4.81 -1.47
N PHE A 49 1.97 -4.77 -1.33
CA PHE A 49 2.89 -5.13 -2.41
C PHE A 49 2.65 -6.56 -2.88
N LYS A 50 2.59 -7.52 -1.95
CA LYS A 50 2.33 -8.93 -2.25
C LYS A 50 0.95 -9.10 -2.91
N PHE A 51 -0.07 -8.39 -2.42
CA PHE A 51 -1.42 -8.43 -2.98
C PHE A 51 -1.45 -7.99 -4.45
N VAL A 52 -0.86 -6.84 -4.76
CA VAL A 52 -0.78 -6.33 -6.14
C VAL A 52 0.08 -7.23 -7.02
N LEU A 53 1.20 -7.74 -6.50
CA LEU A 53 2.09 -8.64 -7.21
C LEU A 53 1.36 -9.91 -7.68
N PHE A 54 0.55 -10.52 -6.82
CA PHE A 54 -0.24 -11.69 -7.19
C PHE A 54 -1.28 -11.40 -8.28
N ASP A 55 -1.88 -10.20 -8.29
CA ASP A 55 -2.76 -9.80 -9.37
C ASP A 55 -2.01 -9.61 -10.70
N VAL A 56 -0.82 -9.01 -10.67
CA VAL A 56 0.04 -8.88 -11.86
C VAL A 56 0.43 -10.26 -12.40
N ILE A 57 0.85 -11.18 -11.53
CA ILE A 57 1.21 -12.55 -11.92
C ILE A 57 -0.01 -13.27 -12.51
N LYS A 58 -1.17 -13.18 -11.87
CA LYS A 58 -2.42 -13.78 -12.36
C LYS A 58 -2.78 -13.30 -13.76
N HIS A 59 -2.79 -11.98 -14.01
CA HIS A 59 -3.10 -11.43 -15.33
C HIS A 59 -2.02 -11.77 -16.36
N HIS A 60 -0.75 -11.88 -15.94
CA HIS A 60 0.32 -12.33 -16.81
C HIS A 60 0.14 -13.78 -17.27
N LEU A 61 -0.18 -14.70 -16.34
CA LEU A 61 -0.43 -16.11 -16.64
C LEU A 61 -1.67 -16.31 -17.54
N LYS A 62 -2.69 -15.45 -17.39
CA LYS A 62 -3.89 -15.45 -18.23
C LYS A 62 -3.71 -14.78 -19.60
N GLN A 63 -2.53 -14.23 -19.89
CA GLN A 63 -2.25 -13.46 -21.11
C GLN A 63 -3.22 -12.27 -21.31
N GLU A 64 -3.53 -11.55 -20.23
CA GLU A 64 -4.41 -10.37 -20.23
C GLU A 64 -3.56 -9.08 -20.11
N PRO A 65 -2.94 -8.58 -21.21
CA PRO A 65 -1.94 -7.51 -21.14
C PRO A 65 -2.49 -6.17 -20.63
N GLU A 66 -3.74 -5.83 -20.96
CA GLU A 66 -4.37 -4.60 -20.48
C GLU A 66 -4.60 -4.62 -18.97
N LEU A 67 -5.10 -5.74 -18.44
CA LEU A 67 -5.34 -5.93 -17.01
C LEU A 67 -4.04 -6.02 -16.22
N LYS A 68 -3.00 -6.65 -16.80
CA LYS A 68 -1.64 -6.65 -16.25
C LYS A 68 -1.13 -5.22 -16.08
N ARG A 69 -1.25 -4.38 -17.14
CA ARG A 69 -0.83 -2.98 -17.09
C ARG A 69 -1.59 -2.19 -16.03
N GLN A 70 -2.90 -2.36 -15.94
CA GLN A 70 -3.71 -1.71 -14.88
C GLN A 70 -3.30 -2.15 -13.47
N SER A 71 -2.97 -3.43 -13.29
CA SER A 71 -2.50 -3.97 -12.01
C SER A 71 -1.14 -3.41 -11.61
N ILE A 72 -0.23 -3.19 -12.57
CA ILE A 72 1.07 -2.57 -12.30
C ILE A 72 0.91 -1.14 -11.78
N TRP A 73 -0.06 -0.37 -12.29
CA TRP A 73 -0.32 0.98 -11.79
C TRP A 73 -0.76 1.02 -10.33
N MET A 74 -1.29 -0.08 -9.78
CA MET A 74 -1.62 -0.19 -8.35
C MET A 74 -0.37 -0.20 -7.44
N PHE A 75 0.84 -0.32 -7.99
CA PHE A 75 2.07 -0.14 -7.21
C PHE A 75 2.35 1.32 -6.85
N ILE A 76 1.80 2.31 -7.58
CA ILE A 76 2.05 3.74 -7.25
C ILE A 76 1.72 4.06 -5.78
N PRO A 77 0.50 3.82 -5.27
CA PRO A 77 0.17 4.15 -3.88
C PRO A 77 1.08 3.44 -2.87
N ILE A 78 1.57 2.25 -3.21
CA ILE A 78 2.49 1.48 -2.36
C ILE A 78 3.87 2.12 -2.34
N VAL A 79 4.38 2.55 -3.50
CA VAL A 79 5.65 3.30 -3.59
C VAL A 79 5.55 4.61 -2.83
N LEU A 80 4.43 5.33 -2.92
CA LEU A 80 4.18 6.54 -2.14
C LEU A 80 4.19 6.25 -0.63
N LEU A 81 3.54 5.17 -0.18
CA LEU A 81 3.57 4.75 1.22
C LEU A 81 4.99 4.40 1.69
N ILE A 82 5.80 3.74 0.85
CA ILE A 82 7.19 3.43 1.16
C ILE A 82 8.02 4.72 1.28
N VAL A 83 7.87 5.67 0.35
CA VAL A 83 8.54 6.99 0.44
C VAL A 83 8.13 7.71 1.72
N TYR A 84 6.84 7.68 2.06
CA TYR A 84 6.35 8.23 3.32
C TYR A 84 6.97 7.54 4.53
N LEU A 85 7.15 6.21 4.52
CA LEU A 85 7.80 5.48 5.60
C LEU A 85 9.24 5.95 5.84
N PHE A 86 10.00 6.22 4.78
CA PHE A 86 11.34 6.80 4.91
C PHE A 86 11.29 8.17 5.58
N HIS A 87 10.39 9.04 5.12
CA HIS A 87 10.19 10.36 5.70
C HIS A 87 9.71 10.28 7.17
N TYR A 88 8.83 9.32 7.49
CA TYR A 88 8.33 9.07 8.84
C TYR A 88 9.45 8.77 9.83
N PHE A 89 10.49 8.05 9.39
CA PHE A 89 11.70 7.80 10.19
C PHE A 89 12.78 8.88 10.09
N GLY A 90 12.51 10.00 9.40
CA GLY A 90 13.44 11.12 9.27
C GLY A 90 14.58 10.89 8.25
N ALA A 91 14.46 9.88 7.38
CA ALA A 91 15.25 9.85 6.16
C ALA A 91 14.58 10.82 5.18
N PHE A 92 15.31 11.86 4.75
CA PHE A 92 14.88 13.00 3.91
C PHE A 92 14.27 14.19 4.66
#